data_AF-M7TTD4-F1
#
_entry.id   AF-M7TTD4-F1
#
_cell.length_a   1.000
_cell.length_b   1.000
_cell.length_c   1.000
_cell.angle_alpha   90.00
_cell.angle_beta   90.00
_cell.angle_gamma   90.00
#
_symmetry.space_group_name_H-M   'P 1'
#
loop_
_entity.id
_entity.type
_entity.pdbx_description
1 polymer ?
#
loop_
_entity_poly.entity_id
_entity_poly.type
_entity_poly.pdbx_seq_one_letter_code
_entity_poly.pdbx_strand_id
1 'polypeptide(L)'
;MDQNEIAKAGFKMDDWLILIALLATIAIDIIAVYTSSAHPEGSEAASMESEVYSPEDIRYTKLVFIISVLYFAITATTKLSILFMYNRLFSVSAAFRVQNIILAVIVVSFWIGCTLGDLLACIPLEYAWINSLADPRYCINYNIFWFSSGICEAFIDVLIILMPIRVVFLLQLSRAKKIGVTAVFLFGVL
;
A
#
# COMPACT_ATOMS: atom_id res chain seq x y z
N MET A 1 -17.79 5.94 -31.84
CA MET A 1 -17.82 6.27 -30.39
C MET A 1 -17.41 7.72 -30.29
N ASP A 2 -18.38 8.58 -29.97
CA ASP A 2 -18.31 10.02 -30.19
C ASP A 2 -17.45 10.71 -29.13
N GLN A 3 -16.62 11.67 -29.54
CA GLN A 3 -15.63 12.32 -28.67
C GLN A 3 -16.27 13.18 -27.56
N ASN A 4 -17.55 13.54 -27.73
CA ASN A 4 -18.36 14.30 -26.80
C ASN A 4 -18.90 13.49 -25.60
N GLU A 5 -18.85 12.16 -25.61
CA GLU A 5 -19.24 11.36 -24.43
C GLU A 5 -18.12 11.21 -23.40
N ILE A 6 -16.86 11.36 -23.82
CA ILE A 6 -15.70 11.29 -22.91
C ILE A 6 -15.69 12.52 -21.99
N ALA A 7 -16.17 13.67 -22.46
CA ALA A 7 -16.27 14.92 -21.69
C ALA A 7 -17.40 14.93 -20.64
N LYS A 8 -18.29 13.92 -20.61
CA LYS A 8 -19.38 13.78 -19.62
C LYS A 8 -19.13 12.68 -18.58
N ALA A 9 -17.91 12.14 -18.50
CA ALA A 9 -17.53 11.32 -17.36
C ALA A 9 -17.30 12.24 -16.15
N GLY A 10 -18.39 12.63 -15.48
CA GLY A 10 -18.30 13.37 -14.22
C GLY A 10 -17.46 12.62 -13.19
N PHE A 11 -16.81 13.36 -12.30
CA PHE A 11 -16.04 12.80 -11.18
C PHE A 11 -16.91 11.82 -10.40
N LYS A 12 -16.43 10.58 -10.29
CA LYS A 12 -17.12 9.55 -9.52
C LYS A 12 -16.40 9.29 -8.21
N MET A 13 -17.03 8.50 -7.36
CA MET A 13 -16.56 8.21 -6.00
C MET A 13 -15.18 7.51 -5.99
N ASP A 14 -14.86 6.75 -7.03
CA ASP A 14 -13.53 6.16 -7.28
C ASP A 14 -12.43 7.20 -7.44
N ASP A 15 -12.72 8.31 -8.14
CA ASP A 15 -11.76 9.40 -8.37
C ASP A 15 -11.46 10.17 -7.06
N TRP A 16 -12.44 10.28 -6.16
CA TRP A 16 -12.26 10.88 -4.84
C TRP A 16 -11.50 9.96 -3.88
N LEU A 17 -11.77 8.66 -3.92
CA LEU A 17 -11.07 7.68 -3.08
C LEU A 17 -9.57 7.64 -3.39
N ILE A 18 -9.18 7.69 -4.66
CA ILE A 18 -7.76 7.71 -5.04
C ILE A 18 -7.07 9.03 -4.66
N LEU A 19 -7.77 10.18 -4.77
CA LEU A 19 -7.23 11.46 -4.32
C LEU A 19 -7.03 11.51 -2.81
N ILE A 20 -8.00 11.01 -2.04
CA ILE A 20 -7.90 10.92 -0.59
C ILE A 20 -6.76 9.97 -0.20
N ALA A 21 -6.67 8.81 -0.85
CA ALA A 21 -5.58 7.86 -0.61
C ALA A 21 -4.21 8.50 -0.90
N LEU A 22 -4.07 9.20 -2.03
CA LEU A 22 -2.84 9.90 -2.40
C LEU A 22 -2.44 10.95 -1.37
N LEU A 23 -3.39 11.79 -0.94
CA LEU A 23 -3.14 12.80 0.10
C LEU A 23 -2.76 12.16 1.44
N ALA A 24 -3.41 11.05 1.80
CA ALA A 24 -3.08 10.29 3.00
C ALA A 24 -1.67 9.70 2.91
N THR A 25 -1.26 9.14 1.77
CA THR A 25 0.12 8.66 1.54
C THR A 25 1.12 9.79 1.76
N ILE A 26 0.94 10.92 1.07
CA ILE A 26 1.85 12.06 1.18
C ILE A 26 1.94 12.57 2.62
N ALA A 27 0.79 12.66 3.31
CA ALA A 27 0.78 13.10 4.70
C ALA A 27 1.57 12.15 5.61
N ILE A 28 1.40 10.84 5.44
CA ILE A 28 2.13 9.84 6.22
C ILE A 28 3.62 9.87 5.91
N ASP A 29 4.02 9.99 4.65
CA ASP A 29 5.44 10.08 4.27
C ASP A 29 6.10 11.31 4.88
N ILE A 30 5.41 12.47 4.87
CA ILE A 30 5.91 13.68 5.52
C ILE A 30 6.09 13.45 7.03
N ILE A 31 5.11 12.83 7.69
CA ILE A 31 5.19 12.54 9.13
C ILE A 31 6.34 11.55 9.41
N ALA A 32 6.53 10.52 8.58
CA ALA A 32 7.59 9.54 8.74
C ALA A 32 8.99 10.17 8.57
N VAL A 33 9.16 11.02 7.56
CA VAL A 33 10.41 11.76 7.32
C VAL A 33 10.67 12.77 8.44
N TYR A 34 9.64 13.51 8.88
CA TYR A 34 9.78 14.42 10.01
C TYR A 34 10.17 13.68 11.29
N THR A 35 9.53 12.54 11.58
CA THR A 35 9.80 11.74 12.78
C THR A 35 11.23 11.18 12.75
N SER A 36 11.69 10.69 11.60
CA SER A 36 13.06 10.19 11.42
C SER A 36 14.12 11.30 11.45
N SER A 37 13.78 12.52 10.99
CA SER A 37 14.73 13.65 11.02
C SER A 37 14.79 14.36 12.37
N ALA A 38 13.69 14.41 13.10
CA ALA A 38 13.64 14.96 14.46
C ALA A 38 14.33 14.05 15.49
N HIS A 39 14.38 12.74 15.21
CA HIS A 39 14.95 11.71 16.07
C HIS A 39 15.93 10.82 15.27
N PRO A 40 17.11 11.34 14.87
CA PRO A 40 18.06 10.62 14.01
C PRO A 40 18.58 9.33 14.66
N GLU A 41 18.75 9.36 15.98
CA GLU A 41 19.18 8.21 16.78
C GLU A 41 18.00 7.28 17.11
N GLY A 42 16.76 7.68 16.82
CA GLY A 42 15.56 6.92 17.18
C GLY A 42 15.48 5.57 16.47
N SER A 43 15.94 5.48 15.22
CA SER A 43 16.04 4.20 14.50
C SER A 43 17.15 3.31 15.06
N GLU A 44 18.28 3.88 15.47
CA GLU A 44 19.39 3.16 16.08
C GLU A 44 19.01 2.65 17.49
N ALA A 45 18.41 3.51 18.32
CA ALA A 45 17.86 3.15 19.63
C ALA A 45 16.72 2.12 19.51
N ALA A 46 15.91 2.22 18.45
CA ALA A 46 14.91 1.22 18.10
C ALA A 46 15.50 -0.07 17.46
N SER A 47 16.82 -0.18 17.34
CA SER A 47 17.50 -1.36 16.80
C SER A 47 18.58 -1.93 17.72
N MET A 48 18.87 -1.29 18.86
CA MET A 48 19.87 -1.73 19.84
C MET A 48 19.20 -2.38 21.05
N GLU A 49 19.77 -3.48 21.53
CA GLU A 49 19.36 -4.15 22.77
C GLU A 49 19.85 -3.33 23.97
N SER A 50 19.17 -2.20 24.21
CA SER A 50 19.41 -1.35 25.37
C SER A 50 18.44 -1.73 26.48
N GLU A 51 18.95 -1.98 27.69
CA GLU A 51 18.13 -2.25 28.88
C GLU A 51 17.32 -1.02 29.35
N VAL A 52 17.64 0.18 28.84
CA VAL A 52 17.01 1.45 29.23
C VAL A 52 16.53 2.19 27.98
N TYR A 53 15.20 2.29 27.83
CA TYR A 53 14.55 3.12 26.80
C TYR A 53 14.24 4.50 27.34
N SER A 54 14.62 5.54 26.60
CA SER A 54 14.20 6.89 26.94
C SER A 54 12.73 7.11 26.58
N PRO A 55 11.99 8.00 27.28
CA PRO A 55 10.63 8.37 26.89
C PRO A 55 10.50 8.85 25.43
N GLU A 56 11.55 9.44 24.85
CA GLU A 56 11.57 9.79 23.42
C GLU A 56 11.62 8.57 22.48
N ASP A 57 12.36 7.50 22.83
CA ASP A 57 12.46 6.28 22.03
C ASP A 57 11.11 5.55 21.98
N ILE A 58 10.46 5.45 23.14
CA ILE A 58 9.11 4.88 23.25
C ILE A 58 8.12 5.67 22.39
N ARG A 59 8.22 7.01 22.38
CA ARG A 59 7.35 7.86 21.56
C ARG A 59 7.62 7.67 20.07
N TYR A 60 8.89 7.58 19.67
CA TYR A 60 9.30 7.31 18.31
C TYR A 60 8.73 5.97 17.81
N THR A 61 8.96 4.88 18.55
CA THR A 61 8.50 3.53 18.16
C THR A 61 6.97 3.44 18.09
N LYS A 62 6.24 4.12 18.97
CA LYS A 62 4.76 4.22 18.88
C LYS A 62 4.30 4.94 17.62
N LEU A 63 4.95 6.03 17.23
CA LEU A 63 4.62 6.74 15.99
C LEU A 63 4.91 5.88 14.76
N VAL A 64 6.07 5.22 14.73
CA VAL A 64 6.44 4.29 13.66
C VAL A 64 5.43 3.14 13.54
N PHE A 65 4.97 2.58 14.66
CA PHE A 65 3.92 1.56 14.67
C PHE A 65 2.59 2.07 14.09
N ILE A 66 2.13 3.26 14.49
CA ILE A 66 0.90 3.86 13.94
C ILE A 66 1.02 4.09 12.43
N ILE A 67 2.17 4.61 11.99
CA ILE A 67 2.48 4.80 10.57
C ILE A 67 2.44 3.47 9.81
N SER A 68 2.98 2.41 10.40
CA SER A 68 3.04 1.06 9.83
C SER A 68 1.65 0.47 9.59
N VAL A 69 0.76 0.56 10.57
CA VAL A 69 -0.63 0.10 10.44
C VAL A 69 -1.41 0.90 9.39
N LEU A 70 -1.23 2.22 9.39
CA LEU A 70 -1.91 3.09 8.42
C LEU A 70 -1.39 2.89 6.98
N TYR A 71 -0.10 2.60 6.82
CA TYR A 71 0.52 2.32 5.53
C TYR A 71 -0.22 1.19 4.80
N PHE A 72 -0.42 0.04 5.45
CA PHE A 72 -1.09 -1.09 4.82
C PHE A 72 -2.53 -0.76 4.38
N ALA A 73 -3.27 0.06 5.14
CA ALA A 73 -4.62 0.47 4.78
C ALA A 73 -4.64 1.41 3.56
N ILE A 74 -3.69 2.34 3.49
CA ILE A 74 -3.56 3.27 2.38
C ILE A 74 -3.17 2.54 1.10
N THR A 75 -2.17 1.67 1.17
CA THR A 75 -1.72 0.92 -0.02
C THR A 75 -2.81 -0.02 -0.54
N ALA A 76 -3.57 -0.66 0.34
CA ALA A 76 -4.73 -1.46 -0.04
C ALA A 76 -5.81 -0.62 -0.74
N THR A 77 -6.13 0.55 -0.18
CA THR A 77 -7.15 1.46 -0.75
C THR A 77 -6.75 1.96 -2.14
N THR A 78 -5.48 2.29 -2.35
CA THR A 78 -4.93 2.69 -3.65
C THR A 78 -5.08 1.57 -4.68
N LYS A 79 -4.65 0.34 -4.34
CA LYS A 79 -4.75 -0.83 -5.21
C LYS A 79 -6.20 -1.16 -5.57
N LEU A 80 -7.12 -1.11 -4.60
CA LEU A 80 -8.54 -1.30 -4.84
C LEU A 80 -9.13 -0.23 -5.76
N SER A 81 -8.75 1.04 -5.59
CA SER A 81 -9.19 2.13 -6.46
C SER A 81 -8.77 1.90 -7.92
N ILE A 82 -7.54 1.43 -8.14
CA ILE A 82 -7.04 1.06 -9.48
C ILE A 82 -7.86 -0.11 -10.06
N LEU A 83 -8.11 -1.16 -9.28
CA LEU A 83 -8.91 -2.31 -9.72
C LEU A 83 -10.36 -1.95 -10.04
N PHE A 84 -10.97 -1.01 -9.29
CA PHE A 84 -12.29 -0.48 -9.61
C PHE A 84 -12.27 0.31 -10.92
N MET A 85 -11.26 1.15 -11.14
CA MET A 85 -11.07 1.87 -12.39
C MET A 85 -10.88 0.90 -13.58
N TYR A 86 -10.10 -0.17 -13.41
CA TYR A 86 -9.89 -1.19 -14.43
C TYR A 86 -11.19 -1.91 -14.80
N ASN A 87 -11.99 -2.30 -13.81
CA ASN A 87 -13.30 -2.89 -14.07
C ASN A 87 -14.21 -1.92 -14.83
N ARG A 88 -14.19 -0.63 -14.49
CA ARG A 88 -14.96 0.41 -15.21
C ARG A 88 -14.52 0.58 -16.67
N LEU A 89 -13.21 0.59 -16.93
CA LEU A 89 -12.65 0.86 -18.27
C LEU A 89 -12.64 -0.36 -19.20
N PHE A 90 -12.41 -1.55 -18.64
CA PHE A 90 -12.07 -2.77 -19.37
C PHE A 90 -12.97 -3.97 -19.04
N SER A 91 -14.18 -3.77 -18.51
CA SER A 91 -15.19 -4.83 -18.26
C SER A 91 -15.77 -5.48 -19.54
N VAL A 92 -14.94 -5.64 -20.55
CA VAL A 92 -15.23 -6.14 -21.90
C VAL A 92 -15.43 -7.66 -21.92
N SER A 93 -14.81 -8.41 -21.00
CA SER A 93 -14.95 -9.88 -20.91
C SER A 93 -15.24 -10.37 -19.49
N ALA A 94 -15.99 -11.46 -19.38
CA ALA A 94 -16.27 -12.12 -18.10
C ALA A 94 -14.97 -12.62 -17.44
N ALA A 95 -14.00 -13.09 -18.23
CA ALA A 95 -12.69 -13.51 -17.76
C ALA A 95 -11.92 -12.37 -17.08
N PHE A 96 -11.95 -11.16 -17.64
CA PHE A 96 -11.31 -9.99 -17.03
C PHE A 96 -11.95 -9.60 -15.69
N ARG A 97 -13.29 -9.66 -15.60
CA ARG A 97 -14.01 -9.39 -14.36
C ARG A 97 -13.63 -10.38 -13.25
N VAL A 98 -13.53 -11.67 -13.58
CA VAL A 98 -13.10 -12.70 -12.64
C VAL A 98 -11.67 -12.45 -12.16
N GLN A 99 -10.74 -12.15 -13.08
CA GLN A 99 -9.36 -11.80 -12.71
C GLN A 99 -9.30 -10.58 -11.79
N ASN A 100 -10.11 -9.55 -12.05
CA ASN A 100 -10.15 -8.33 -11.25
C ASN A 100 -10.63 -8.61 -9.82
N ILE A 101 -11.67 -9.42 -9.68
CA ILE A 101 -12.22 -9.83 -8.39
C ILE A 101 -11.19 -10.66 -7.62
N ILE A 102 -10.51 -11.60 -8.29
CA ILE A 102 -9.46 -12.40 -7.67
C ILE A 102 -8.33 -11.50 -7.13
N LEU A 103 -7.84 -10.54 -7.93
CA LEU A 103 -6.81 -9.61 -7.47
C LEU A 103 -7.30 -8.73 -6.32
N ALA A 104 -8.55 -8.25 -6.35
CA ALA A 104 -9.11 -7.48 -5.24
C ALA A 104 -9.17 -8.28 -3.94
N VAL A 105 -9.57 -9.56 -4.02
CA VAL A 105 -9.56 -10.48 -2.86
C VAL A 105 -8.14 -10.71 -2.35
N ILE A 106 -7.16 -10.88 -3.24
CA ILE A 106 -5.75 -11.03 -2.85
C ILE A 106 -5.26 -9.77 -2.12
N VAL A 107 -5.54 -8.58 -2.64
CA VAL A 107 -5.16 -7.30 -2.01
C VAL A 107 -5.76 -7.18 -0.61
N VAL A 108 -7.06 -7.44 -0.46
CA VAL A 108 -7.75 -7.35 0.85
C VAL A 108 -7.22 -8.41 1.82
N SER A 109 -7.00 -9.63 1.35
CA SER A 109 -6.49 -10.72 2.20
C SER A 109 -5.07 -10.42 2.67
N PHE A 110 -4.21 -9.91 1.79
CA PHE A 110 -2.86 -9.50 2.10
C PHE A 110 -2.86 -8.34 3.11
N TRP A 111 -3.69 -7.33 2.88
CA TRP A 111 -3.87 -6.20 3.80
C TRP A 111 -4.25 -6.64 5.21
N ILE A 112 -5.28 -7.49 5.33
CA ILE A 112 -5.73 -8.02 6.62
C ILE A 112 -4.61 -8.83 7.27
N GLY A 113 -3.93 -9.69 6.50
CA GLY A 113 -2.81 -10.51 6.98
C GLY A 113 -1.66 -9.68 7.54
N CYS A 114 -1.19 -8.68 6.80
CA CYS A 114 -0.13 -7.78 7.24
C CYS A 114 -0.55 -6.92 8.44
N THR A 115 -1.77 -6.38 8.42
CA THR A 115 -2.28 -5.59 9.55
C THR A 115 -2.36 -6.43 10.83
N LEU A 116 -2.87 -7.66 10.74
CA LEU A 116 -2.90 -8.57 11.89
C LEU A 116 -1.49 -8.99 12.31
N GLY A 117 -0.59 -9.24 11.36
CA GLY A 117 0.80 -9.55 11.63
C GLY A 117 1.54 -8.43 12.36
N ASP A 118 1.26 -7.18 11.99
CA ASP A 118 1.81 -5.98 12.62
C ASP A 118 1.22 -5.78 14.04
N LEU A 119 -0.11 -5.85 14.18
CA LEU A 119 -0.79 -5.76 15.48
C LEU A 119 -0.41 -6.87 16.46
N LEU A 120 -0.07 -8.06 15.93
CA LEU A 120 0.33 -9.23 16.70
C LEU A 120 1.85 -9.48 16.63
N ALA A 121 2.63 -8.49 16.17
CA ALA A 121 4.07 -8.64 16.03
C ALA A 121 4.75 -8.94 17.37
N CYS A 122 4.18 -8.43 18.47
CA CYS A 122 4.61 -8.72 19.84
C CYS A 122 3.42 -9.13 20.71
N ILE A 123 3.60 -10.15 21.55
CA ILE A 123 2.60 -10.58 22.54
C ILE A 123 3.24 -10.59 23.94
N PRO A 124 2.81 -9.70 24.85
CA PRO A 124 1.80 -8.64 24.68
C PRO A 124 2.34 -7.44 23.88
N LEU A 125 1.44 -6.69 23.24
CA LEU A 125 1.78 -5.55 22.36
C LEU A 125 2.66 -4.49 23.04
N GLU A 126 2.62 -4.42 24.37
CA GLU A 126 3.45 -3.51 25.16
C GLU A 126 4.96 -3.69 24.93
N TYR A 127 5.38 -4.89 24.52
CA TYR A 127 6.77 -5.18 24.22
C TYR A 127 7.25 -4.56 22.90
N ALA A 128 6.34 -4.18 22.01
CA ALA A 128 6.68 -3.56 20.73
C ALA A 128 7.41 -2.22 20.86
N TRP A 129 7.23 -1.51 21.98
CA TRP A 129 7.86 -0.20 22.24
C TRP A 129 8.98 -0.20 23.28
N ILE A 130 9.21 -1.32 23.97
CA ILE A 130 10.16 -1.41 25.11
C ILE A 130 11.24 -2.47 24.85
N ASN A 131 11.20 -3.20 23.73
CA ASN A 131 12.24 -4.18 23.36
C ASN A 131 12.50 -4.12 21.86
N SER A 132 13.46 -3.29 21.48
CA SER A 132 13.74 -2.91 20.10
C SER A 132 14.59 -3.93 19.33
N LEU A 133 15.18 -4.91 20.03
CA LEU A 133 15.55 -6.20 19.47
C LEU A 133 14.71 -7.29 20.10
N ALA A 134 13.70 -7.71 19.33
CA ALA A 134 12.74 -8.75 19.63
C ALA A 134 13.38 -9.96 20.32
N ASP A 135 13.08 -10.16 21.61
CA ASP A 135 13.20 -11.49 22.22
C ASP A 135 12.32 -12.42 21.37
N PRO A 136 12.89 -13.41 20.66
CA PRO A 136 12.14 -14.29 19.77
C PRO A 136 11.06 -15.09 20.51
N ARG A 137 11.05 -15.07 21.85
CA ARG A 137 9.99 -15.64 22.68
C ARG A 137 8.69 -14.84 22.61
N TYR A 138 8.76 -13.51 22.43
CA TYR A 138 7.60 -12.61 22.57
C TYR A 138 7.31 -11.79 21.33
N CYS A 139 8.29 -11.58 20.46
CA CYS A 139 8.17 -10.73 19.28
C CYS A 139 8.71 -11.42 18.02
N ILE A 140 8.08 -11.15 16.88
CA ILE A 140 8.60 -11.52 15.57
C ILE A 140 9.71 -10.54 15.16
N ASN A 141 10.60 -10.99 14.27
CA ASN A 141 11.60 -10.10 13.68
C ASN A 141 10.92 -9.11 12.72
N TYR A 142 10.77 -7.87 13.19
CA TYR A 142 10.08 -6.80 12.48
C TYR A 142 10.70 -6.47 11.12
N ASN A 143 12.04 -6.51 11.04
CA ASN A 143 12.77 -6.26 9.78
C ASN A 143 12.47 -7.33 8.73
N ILE A 144 12.48 -8.60 9.13
CA ILE A 144 12.16 -9.72 8.22
C ILE A 144 10.70 -9.65 7.79
N PHE A 145 9.79 -9.33 8.71
CA PHE A 145 8.37 -9.15 8.41
C PHE A 145 8.15 -8.05 7.36
N TRP A 146 8.75 -6.88 7.54
CA TRP A 146 8.63 -5.76 6.60
C TRP A 146 9.27 -6.06 5.25
N PHE A 147 10.47 -6.64 5.25
CA PHE A 147 11.15 -7.02 4.01
C PHE A 147 10.35 -8.05 3.20
N SER A 148 9.80 -9.07 3.87
CA SER A 148 8.97 -10.09 3.23
C SER A 148 7.66 -9.51 2.71
N SER A 149 7.00 -8.65 3.51
CA SER A 149 5.78 -7.95 3.11
C SER A 149 6.02 -7.07 1.89
N GLY A 150 7.13 -6.33 1.85
CA GLY A 150 7.51 -5.50 0.69
C GLY A 150 7.71 -6.30 -0.60
N ILE A 151 8.31 -7.49 -0.53
CA ILE A 151 8.43 -8.38 -1.70
C ILE A 151 7.05 -8.83 -2.20
N CYS A 152 6.18 -9.25 -1.28
CA CYS A 152 4.82 -9.67 -1.63
C CYS A 152 4.00 -8.53 -2.21
N GLU A 153 4.14 -7.33 -1.65
CA GLU A 153 3.48 -6.11 -2.11
C GLU A 153 3.91 -5.74 -3.53
N ALA A 154 5.22 -5.69 -3.78
CA ALA A 154 5.76 -5.42 -5.11
C ALA A 154 5.29 -6.46 -6.14
N PHE A 155 5.17 -7.73 -5.74
CA PHE A 155 4.63 -8.78 -6.60
C PHE A 155 3.15 -8.52 -6.97
N ILE A 156 2.32 -8.11 -6.01
CA ILE A 156 0.92 -7.75 -6.26
C ILE A 156 0.84 -6.54 -7.20
N ASP A 157 1.70 -5.53 -7.04
CA ASP A 157 1.75 -4.37 -7.92
C ASP A 157 2.06 -4.77 -9.36
N VAL A 158 3.06 -5.62 -9.56
CA VAL A 158 3.38 -6.17 -10.89
C VAL A 158 2.17 -6.90 -11.49
N LEU A 159 1.44 -7.69 -10.70
CA LEU A 159 0.25 -8.39 -11.20
C LEU A 159 -0.86 -7.42 -11.63
N ILE A 160 -1.14 -6.39 -10.83
CA ILE A 160 -2.14 -5.36 -11.14
C ILE A 160 -1.74 -4.64 -12.43
N ILE A 161 -0.48 -4.22 -12.54
CA ILE A 161 0.07 -3.53 -13.71
C ILE A 161 -0.03 -4.40 -14.97
N LEU A 162 0.36 -5.68 -14.90
CA LEU A 162 0.35 -6.59 -16.07
C LEU A 162 -1.06 -6.96 -16.56
N MET A 163 -2.08 -6.87 -15.70
CA MET A 163 -3.45 -7.27 -15.99
C MET A 163 -4.05 -6.54 -17.22
N PRO A 164 -4.10 -5.20 -17.29
CA PRO A 164 -4.66 -4.49 -18.44
C PRO A 164 -3.79 -4.61 -19.69
N ILE A 165 -2.48 -4.85 -19.58
CA ILE A 165 -1.60 -4.95 -20.76
C ILE A 165 -2.10 -6.02 -21.73
N ARG A 166 -2.44 -7.21 -21.22
CA ARG A 166 -2.92 -8.32 -22.05
C ARG A 166 -4.20 -7.95 -22.80
N VAL A 167 -5.13 -7.24 -22.14
CA VAL A 167 -6.38 -6.78 -22.75
C VAL A 167 -6.11 -5.68 -23.78
N VAL A 168 -5.20 -4.76 -23.49
CA VAL A 168 -4.83 -3.66 -24.39
C VAL A 168 -4.16 -4.17 -25.67
N PHE A 169 -3.38 -5.25 -25.61
CA PHE A 169 -2.81 -5.88 -26.81
C PHE A 169 -3.86 -6.65 -27.65
N LEU A 170 -4.86 -7.24 -27.00
CA LEU A 170 -5.91 -8.02 -27.69
C LEU A 170 -7.06 -7.16 -28.22
N LEU A 171 -7.31 -6.01 -27.61
CA LEU A 171 -8.42 -5.14 -27.93
C LEU A 171 -7.90 -3.89 -28.64
N GLN A 172 -8.25 -3.69 -29.91
CA GLN A 172 -7.92 -2.50 -30.70
C GLN A 172 -8.56 -1.23 -30.10
N LEU A 173 -8.00 -0.74 -29.00
CA LEU A 173 -8.50 0.42 -28.27
C LEU A 173 -8.17 1.72 -29.03
N SER A 174 -9.09 2.68 -28.97
CA SER A 174 -8.88 4.04 -29.49
C SER A 174 -7.71 4.72 -28.77
N ARG A 175 -6.97 5.58 -29.49
CA ARG A 175 -5.72 6.23 -29.03
C ARG A 175 -5.83 6.88 -27.64
N ALA A 176 -7.00 7.43 -27.28
CA ALA A 176 -7.26 8.05 -25.98
C ALA A 176 -7.15 7.07 -24.79
N LYS A 177 -7.65 5.83 -24.93
CA LYS A 177 -7.53 4.81 -23.86
C LYS A 177 -6.10 4.31 -23.73
N LYS A 178 -5.35 4.27 -24.82
CA LYS A 178 -3.92 3.93 -24.83
C LYS A 178 -3.10 4.93 -24.02
N ILE A 179 -3.39 6.23 -24.17
CA ILE A 179 -2.73 7.31 -23.42
C ILE A 179 -3.03 7.22 -21.92
N GLY A 180 -4.27 6.98 -21.52
CA GLY A 180 -4.62 6.82 -20.10
C GLY A 180 -3.90 5.63 -19.44
N VAL A 181 -3.81 4.49 -20.14
CA VAL A 181 -3.04 3.33 -19.66
C VAL A 181 -1.56 3.66 -19.57
N THR A 182 -0.97 4.29 -20.59
CA THR A 182 0.45 4.68 -20.56
C THR A 182 0.75 5.68 -19.45
N ALA A 183 -0.13 6.64 -19.17
CA ALA A 183 0.05 7.61 -18.09
C ALA A 183 0.03 6.94 -16.71
N VAL A 184 -0.93 6.04 -16.45
CA VAL A 184 -0.96 5.26 -15.19
C VAL A 184 0.25 4.34 -15.08
N PHE A 185 0.71 3.76 -16.18
CA PHE A 185 1.93 2.95 -16.24
C PHE A 185 3.20 3.74 -15.90
N LEU A 186 3.31 4.97 -16.40
CA LEU A 186 4.47 5.83 -16.13
C LEU A 186 4.48 6.32 -14.67
N PHE A 187 3.30 6.55 -14.09
CA PHE A 187 3.18 6.94 -12.68
C PHE A 187 3.33 5.78 -11.69
N GLY A 188 2.96 4.54 -12.07
CA GLY A 188 3.09 3.38 -11.18
C GLY A 188 4.50 2.75 -11.15
N VAL A 189 5.42 3.19 -12.01
CA VAL A 189 6.83 2.74 -12.06
C VAL A 189 7.77 3.72 -11.31
N LEU A 190 7.27 4.90 -10.96
CA LEU A 190 7.98 5.98 -10.25
C LEU A 190 7.63 5.96 -8.77
#